data_AF-A0A9R0WFG7-F1
#
_entry.id   AF-A0A9R0WFG7-F1
#
_cell.length_a   1.000
_cell.length_b   1.000
_cell.length_c   1.000
_cell.angle_alpha   90.00
_cell.angle_beta   90.00
_cell.angle_gamma   90.00
#
_symmetry.space_group_name_H-M   'P 1'
#
loop_
_entity.id
_entity.type
_entity.pdbx_description
1 polymer ?
#
loop_
_entity_poly.entity_id
_entity_poly.type
_entity_poly.pdbx_seq_one_letter_code
_entity_poly.pdbx_strand_id
1 'polypeptide(L)'
;MYKTLERYRTCNSNSQEATPPLESEINYQEYLKLKTRVEFLQSSQRNILGEDLGPLSMKELDQIENQIDASLKHIRSKKVENLDSHVT
;
A
#
# COMPACT_ATOMS: atom_id res chain seq x y z
N MET A 1 12.29 5.79 18.02
CA MET A 1 12.78 5.98 16.64
C MET A 1 12.27 7.29 16.01
N TYR A 2 10.96 7.55 15.97
CA TYR A 2 10.38 8.84 15.49
C TYR A 2 10.95 10.08 16.18
N LYS A 3 11.03 10.08 17.53
CA LYS A 3 11.61 11.20 18.31
C LYS A 3 13.10 11.47 18.02
N THR A 4 13.81 10.47 17.52
CA THR A 4 15.23 10.60 17.14
C THR A 4 15.35 11.25 15.77
N LEU A 5 14.54 10.82 14.81
CA LEU A 5 14.45 11.41 13.47
C LEU A 5 14.04 12.88 13.52
N GLU A 6 13.07 13.21 14.37
CA GLU A 6 12.57 14.57 14.51
C GLU A 6 13.64 15.53 15.06
N ARG A 7 14.39 15.11 16.10
CA ARG A 7 15.52 15.90 16.62
C ARG A 7 16.62 16.13 15.59
N TYR A 8 16.96 15.10 14.80
CA TYR A 8 17.96 15.26 13.74
C TYR A 8 17.51 16.29 12.69
N ARG A 9 16.22 16.30 12.33
CA ARG A 9 15.65 17.26 11.39
C ARG A 9 15.73 18.70 11.92
N THR A 10 15.35 18.91 13.18
CA THR A 10 15.40 20.24 13.82
C THR A 10 16.83 20.74 13.99
N CYS A 11 17.78 19.88 14.34
CA CYS A 11 19.19 20.26 14.47
C CYS A 11 19.83 20.61 13.11
N ASN A 12 19.46 19.90 12.03
CA ASN A 12 19.93 20.22 10.68
C ASN A 12 19.40 21.55 10.16
N SER A 13 18.15 21.91 10.50
CA SER A 13 17.57 23.22 10.14
C SER A 13 18.22 24.41 10.84
N ASN A 14 18.83 24.19 12.01
CA ASN A 14 19.45 25.25 12.81
C ASN A 14 20.92 25.50 12.47
N SER A 15 21.54 24.60 11.70
CA SER A 15 22.93 24.74 11.26
C SER A 15 22.91 25.32 9.84
N GLN A 16 22.99 26.65 9.73
CA GLN A 16 23.30 27.32 8.47
C GLN A 16 24.72 26.98 8.04
N GLU A 17 24.99 25.75 7.60
CA GLU A 17 26.19 25.34 6.85
C GLU A 17 26.08 23.85 6.54
N ALA A 18 25.22 23.54 5.57
CA ALA A 18 25.15 22.33 4.75
C ALA A 18 23.67 22.14 4.39
N THR A 19 23.17 22.94 3.46
CA THR A 19 22.00 22.53 2.69
C THR A 19 22.35 21.16 2.09
N PRO A 20 21.70 20.06 2.51
CA PRO A 20 21.76 18.84 1.69
C PRO A 20 21.27 19.24 0.30
N PRO A 21 21.83 18.71 -0.81
CA PRO A 21 21.39 19.09 -2.15
C PRO A 21 19.87 19.04 -2.18
N LEU A 22 19.20 20.10 -2.61
CA LEU A 22 17.73 20.16 -2.65
C LEU A 22 17.13 18.89 -3.30
N GLU A 23 17.86 18.34 -4.27
CA GLU A 23 17.64 17.07 -4.94
C GLU A 23 17.60 15.85 -3.99
N SER A 24 18.44 15.79 -2.97
CA SER A 24 18.45 14.72 -1.95
C SER A 24 17.25 14.80 -1.00
N GLU A 25 16.79 16.00 -0.61
CA GLU A 25 15.56 16.15 0.19
C GLU A 25 14.32 15.82 -0.65
N ILE A 26 14.28 16.24 -1.92
CA ILE A 26 13.21 15.87 -2.87
C ILE A 26 13.17 14.36 -3.08
N ASN A 27 14.32 13.72 -3.32
CA ASN A 27 14.41 12.27 -3.48
C ASN A 27 13.94 11.53 -2.21
N TYR A 28 14.31 12.03 -1.03
CA TYR A 28 13.83 11.47 0.24
C TYR A 28 12.31 11.62 0.40
N GLN A 29 11.71 12.75 0.02
CA GLN A 29 10.25 12.93 0.05
C GLN A 29 9.53 11.97 -0.91
N GLU A 30 10.04 11.79 -2.13
CA GLU A 30 9.48 10.83 -3.09
C GLU A 30 9.62 9.39 -2.59
N TYR A 31 10.75 9.04 -1.98
CA TYR A 31 10.92 7.76 -1.31
C TYR A 31 9.88 7.54 -0.20
N LEU A 32 9.62 8.54 0.65
CA LEU A 32 8.63 8.44 1.71
C LEU A 32 7.20 8.24 1.16
N LYS A 33 6.85 8.94 0.07
CA LYS A 33 5.56 8.72 -0.63
C LYS A 33 5.45 7.29 -1.14
N LEU A 34 6.51 6.80 -1.81
CA LEU A 34 6.54 5.44 -2.34
C LEU A 34 6.45 4.39 -1.23
N LYS A 35 7.22 4.57 -0.15
CA LYS A 35 7.19 3.68 1.02
C LYS A 35 5.79 3.61 1.63
N THR A 36 5.15 4.77 1.83
CA THR A 36 3.77 4.84 2.35
C THR A 36 2.80 4.09 1.44
N ARG A 37 2.96 4.23 0.11
CA ARG A 37 2.13 3.49 -0.86
C ARG A 37 2.35 1.98 -0.77
N VAL A 38 3.59 1.52 -0.62
CA VAL A 38 3.91 0.09 -0.46
C VAL A 38 3.30 -0.47 0.82
N GLU A 39 3.45 0.23 1.95
CA GLU A 39 2.88 -0.20 3.24
C GLU A 39 1.35 -0.31 3.16
N PHE A 40 0.69 0.67 2.52
CA PHE A 40 -0.74 0.61 2.27
C PHE A 40 -1.14 -0.59 1.40
N LEU A 41 -0.41 -0.84 0.31
CA LEU A 41 -0.69 -1.97 -0.59
C LEU A 41 -0.52 -3.32 0.12
N GLN A 42 0.53 -3.45 0.93
CA GLN A 42 0.76 -4.66 1.73
C GLN A 42 -0.35 -4.88 2.76
N SER A 43 -0.80 -3.81 3.44
CA SER A 43 -1.94 -3.91 4.36
C SER A 43 -3.22 -4.29 3.63
N SER A 44 -3.49 -3.68 2.47
CA SER A 44 -4.66 -4.02 1.66
C SER A 44 -4.63 -5.48 1.19
N GLN A 45 -3.47 -6.01 0.80
CA GLN A 45 -3.32 -7.41 0.44
C GLN A 45 -3.65 -8.35 1.61
N ARG A 46 -3.12 -8.06 2.82
CA ARG A 46 -3.46 -8.83 4.03
C ARG A 46 -4.95 -8.82 4.32
N ASN A 47 -5.60 -7.66 4.21
CA ASN A 47 -7.04 -7.54 4.40
C ASN A 47 -7.84 -8.39 3.40
N ILE A 48 -7.45 -8.41 2.12
CA ILE A 48 -8.08 -9.25 1.09
C ILE A 48 -7.88 -10.75 1.38
N LEU A 49 -6.78 -11.11 2.04
CA LEU A 49 -6.51 -12.48 2.50
C LEU A 49 -7.22 -12.85 3.81
N GLY A 50 -7.97 -11.91 4.40
CA GLY A 50 -8.69 -12.11 5.66
C GLY A 50 -7.85 -11.89 6.92
N GLU A 51 -6.68 -11.27 6.78
CA GLU A 51 -5.77 -10.92 7.88
C GLU A 51 -5.99 -9.45 8.33
N ASP A 52 -5.56 -9.11 9.55
CA ASP A 52 -5.57 -7.74 10.10
C ASP A 52 -6.91 -6.98 9.96
N LEU A 53 -8.05 -7.69 10.02
CA LEU A 53 -9.38 -7.10 9.80
C LEU A 53 -9.90 -6.26 10.98
N GLY A 54 -9.34 -6.43 12.18
CA GLY A 54 -9.83 -5.79 13.41
C GLY A 54 -9.96 -4.26 13.38
N PRO A 55 -9.05 -3.51 12.73
CA PRO A 55 -9.15 -2.05 12.60
C PRO A 55 -10.16 -1.56 11.55
N LEU A 56 -10.74 -2.43 10.73
CA LEU A 56 -11.62 -2.04 9.64
C LEU A 56 -13.05 -1.80 10.12
N SER A 57 -13.72 -0.82 9.52
CA SER A 57 -15.13 -0.59 9.72
C SER A 57 -15.98 -1.62 8.96
N MET A 58 -17.25 -1.79 9.37
CA MET A 58 -18.21 -2.65 8.66
C MET A 58 -18.34 -2.30 7.17
N LYS A 59 -18.25 -1.02 6.82
CA LYS A 59 -18.32 -0.56 5.44
C LYS A 59 -17.09 -1.00 4.63
N GLU A 60 -15.90 -0.95 5.23
CA GLU A 60 -14.67 -1.40 4.57
C GLU A 60 -14.64 -2.93 4.42
N LEU A 61 -15.16 -3.66 5.41
CA LEU A 61 -15.31 -5.11 5.33
C LEU A 61 -16.27 -5.53 4.21
N ASP A 62 -17.43 -4.88 4.10
CA ASP A 62 -18.39 -5.11 3.00
C ASP A 62 -17.77 -4.79 1.64
N GLN A 63 -16.97 -3.73 1.52
CA GLN A 63 -16.25 -3.43 0.29
C GLN A 63 -15.26 -4.53 -0.10
N ILE A 64 -14.50 -5.06 0.86
CA ILE A 64 -13.55 -6.15 0.63
C ILE A 64 -14.29 -7.43 0.21
N GLU A 65 -15.38 -7.77 0.90
CA GLU A 65 -16.20 -8.94 0.56
C GLU A 65 -16.73 -8.86 -0.88
N ASN A 66 -17.33 -7.72 -1.25
CA ASN A 66 -17.84 -7.49 -2.60
C ASN A 66 -16.72 -7.57 -3.66
N GLN A 67 -15.53 -7.03 -3.36
CA GLN A 67 -14.38 -7.10 -4.26
C GLN A 67 -13.91 -8.54 -4.48
N ILE A 68 -13.87 -9.34 -3.42
CA ILE A 68 -13.47 -10.76 -3.48
C ILE A 68 -14.50 -11.55 -4.29
N ASP A 69 -15.80 -11.40 -4.00
CA ASP A 69 -16.87 -12.11 -4.71
C ASP A 69 -16.88 -11.80 -6.21
N ALA A 70 -16.79 -10.52 -6.58
CA ALA A 70 -16.71 -10.11 -7.98
C ALA A 70 -15.49 -10.71 -8.70
N SER A 71 -14.32 -10.68 -8.04
CA SER A 71 -13.07 -11.21 -8.59
C SER A 71 -13.14 -12.74 -8.75
N LEU A 72 -13.71 -13.45 -7.78
CA LEU A 72 -13.91 -14.90 -7.85
C LEU A 72 -14.87 -15.29 -8.97
N LYS A 73 -15.98 -14.58 -9.12
CA LYS A 73 -16.91 -14.79 -10.25
C LYS A 73 -16.20 -14.63 -11.58
N HIS A 74 -15.41 -13.56 -11.75
CA HIS A 74 -14.64 -13.33 -12.97
C HIS A 74 -13.62 -14.45 -13.25
N ILE A 75 -12.83 -14.86 -12.25
CA ILE A 75 -11.85 -15.95 -12.38
C ILE A 75 -12.54 -17.26 -12.77
N ARG A 76 -13.66 -17.60 -12.12
CA ARG A 76 -14.43 -18.80 -12.43
C ARG A 76 -14.98 -18.77 -13.85
N SER A 77 -15.59 -17.67 -14.28
CA SER A 77 -16.07 -17.51 -15.66
C SER A 77 -14.95 -17.70 -16.67
N LYS A 78 -13.81 -17.03 -16.48
CA LYS A 78 -12.66 -17.16 -17.39
C LYS A 78 -12.11 -18.59 -17.44
N LYS A 79 -12.11 -19.30 -16.32
CA LYS A 79 -11.68 -20.71 -16.27
C LYS A 79 -12.63 -21.60 -17.06
N VAL A 80 -13.94 -21.39 -16.94
CA VAL A 80 -14.96 -22.13 -17.71
C VAL A 80 -14.80 -21.86 -19.21
N GLU A 81 -14.72 -20.59 -19.62
CA GLU A 81 -14.51 -20.20 -21.02
C GLU A 81 -13.26 -20.85 -21.63
N ASN A 82 -12.16 -20.86 -20.87
CA ASN A 82 -10.91 -21.48 -21.31
C ASN A 82 -11.04 -23.01 -21.45
N LEU A 83 -11.71 -23.68 -20.51
CA LEU A 83 -11.97 -25.13 -20.59
C LEU A 83 -12.85 -25.48 -21.79
N ASP A 84 -13.92 -24.72 -22.02
CA ASP A 84 -14.83 -24.92 -23.16
C ASP A 84 -14.08 -24.73 -24.51
N SER A 85 -13.14 -23.78 -24.55
CA SER A 85 -12.27 -23.54 -25.71
C SER A 85 -11.28 -24.69 -25.99
N HIS A 86 -10.96 -25.51 -25.00
CA HIS A 86 -10.04 -26.65 -25.16
C HIS A 86 -10.75 -27.98 -25.46
N VAL A 87 -12.08 -28.03 -25.32
CA VAL A 87 -12.91 -29.22 -25.61
C VAL A 87 -13.50 -29.19 -27.03
N THR A 88 -13.45 -28.03 -27.70
CA THR A 88 -13.87 -27.83 -29.09
C THR A 88 -12.67 -27.86 -30.03
#